data_AF-A0A5Y4TTZ9-F1
#
_entry.id   AF-A0A5Y4TTZ9-F1
#
_cell.length_a   1.000
_cell.length_b   1.000
_cell.length_c   1.000
_cell.angle_alpha   90.00
_cell.angle_beta   90.00
_cell.angle_gamma   90.00
#
_symmetry.space_group_name_H-M   'P 1'
#
loop_
_entity.id
_entity.type
_entity.pdbx_description
1 polymer ?
#
loop_
_entity_poly.entity_id
_entity_poly.type
_entity_poly.pdbx_seq_one_letter_code
_entity_poly.pdbx_strand_id
1 'polypeptide(L)'
;MKLSKIYSNKKDVFSPIKFHDGLNVVIGEIRRSENRGKDTHNLGKSKLCDLIDFCLLKKKNKNHFLFKNLNIFESFVFYLEVALNSGGYVTIRRSVSSPTKISIIKHEQKHQDFTDLAVSEWDYPELPFERSKECLDALFDLSVIKRWDYRTALGYSLRGQDDYTDVFRLKDFIGKHIFWKPYIGHLLGFDSVNLIRNYELSDEIEKNKQKLSELIEKVGNFVGDEEEVLTDLLIIKQAEFDEF
;
A
#
# COMPACT_ATOMS: atom_id res chain seq x y z
N MET A 1 -7.47 9.65 12.70
CA MET A 1 -7.93 8.26 12.95
C MET A 1 -7.07 7.61 14.02
N LYS A 2 -7.62 6.69 14.83
CA LYS A 2 -6.85 5.85 15.78
C LYS A 2 -7.43 4.43 15.82
N LEU A 3 -6.60 3.41 15.96
CA LEU A 3 -7.09 2.03 16.16
C LEU A 3 -7.78 1.94 17.54
N SER A 4 -8.93 1.27 17.60
CA SER A 4 -9.72 1.12 18.82
C SER A 4 -9.85 -0.32 19.26
N LYS A 5 -10.25 -1.23 18.36
CA LYS A 5 -10.43 -2.66 18.66
C LYS A 5 -10.22 -3.50 17.42
N ILE A 6 -9.59 -4.66 17.56
CA ILE A 6 -9.56 -5.71 16.53
C ILE A 6 -10.06 -7.02 17.09
N TYR A 7 -10.93 -7.71 16.36
CA TYR A 7 -11.56 -8.95 16.80
C TYR A 7 -11.97 -9.83 15.61
N SER A 8 -12.50 -11.02 15.89
CA SER A 8 -12.94 -11.96 14.86
C SER A 8 -14.26 -12.65 15.25
N ASN A 9 -14.89 -13.30 14.27
CA ASN A 9 -16.03 -14.20 14.49
C ASN A 9 -15.69 -15.45 15.35
N LYS A 10 -14.40 -15.70 15.64
CA LYS A 10 -13.94 -16.83 16.46
C LYS A 10 -13.22 -16.33 17.71
N LYS A 11 -13.97 -15.72 18.63
CA LYS A 11 -13.45 -15.09 19.86
C LYS A 11 -12.63 -16.02 20.76
N ASP A 12 -12.95 -17.31 20.76
CA ASP A 12 -12.25 -18.32 21.57
C ASP A 12 -10.85 -18.65 21.02
N VAL A 13 -10.64 -18.41 19.72
CA VAL A 13 -9.34 -18.62 19.06
C VAL A 13 -8.56 -17.32 18.94
N PHE A 14 -9.24 -16.22 18.62
CA PHE A 14 -8.67 -14.88 18.54
C PHE A 14 -9.44 -13.95 19.46
N SER A 15 -8.94 -13.80 20.67
CA SER A 15 -9.54 -12.92 21.67
C SER A 15 -9.49 -11.45 21.20
N PRO A 16 -10.57 -10.67 21.41
CA PRO A 16 -10.59 -9.25 21.05
C PRO A 16 -9.44 -8.47 21.69
N ILE A 17 -8.72 -7.70 20.89
CA ILE A 17 -7.66 -6.81 21.33
C ILE A 17 -8.22 -5.39 21.31
N LYS A 18 -8.19 -4.73 22.47
CA LYS A 18 -8.57 -3.31 22.63
C LYS A 18 -7.29 -2.48 22.69
N PHE A 19 -7.23 -1.43 21.90
CA PHE A 19 -6.11 -0.49 21.90
C PHE A 19 -6.41 0.64 22.89
N HIS A 20 -5.37 1.08 23.59
CA HIS A 20 -5.42 2.23 24.47
C HIS A 20 -5.02 3.51 23.73
N ASP A 21 -5.41 4.66 24.26
CA ASP A 21 -4.89 5.93 23.77
C ASP A 21 -3.38 6.03 24.08
N GLY A 22 -2.62 6.56 23.11
CA GLY A 22 -1.18 6.73 23.22
C GLY A 22 -0.39 5.48 22.82
N LEU A 23 0.56 5.07 23.66
CA LEU A 23 1.49 4.00 23.34
C LEU A 23 0.90 2.62 23.68
N ASN A 24 0.81 1.76 22.66
CA ASN A 24 0.44 0.36 22.82
C ASN A 24 1.69 -0.51 22.57
N VAL A 25 2.00 -1.41 23.50
CA VAL A 25 3.16 -2.31 23.39
C VAL A 25 2.69 -3.76 23.30
N VAL A 26 3.06 -4.44 22.21
CA VAL A 26 2.72 -5.86 21.98
C VAL A 26 3.94 -6.71 22.27
N ILE A 27 3.93 -7.41 23.41
CA ILE A 27 5.03 -8.26 23.87
C ILE A 27 4.65 -9.72 23.70
N GLY A 28 5.56 -10.51 23.14
CA GLY A 28 5.44 -11.96 23.11
C GLY A 28 6.22 -12.56 24.27
N GLU A 29 5.56 -13.31 25.15
CA GLU A 29 6.15 -13.96 26.32
C GLU A 29 5.99 -15.49 26.24
N ILE A 30 7.04 -16.24 26.59
CA ILE A 30 6.97 -17.70 26.74
C ILE A 30 6.72 -18.03 28.21
N ARG A 31 5.49 -18.42 28.53
CA ARG A 31 5.09 -18.74 29.92
C ARG A 31 5.37 -20.18 30.35
N ARG A 32 5.47 -21.12 29.40
CA ARG A 32 5.75 -22.53 29.72
C ARG A 32 7.25 -22.73 29.95
N SER A 33 7.62 -23.23 31.13
CA SER A 33 9.00 -23.52 31.54
C SER A 33 9.74 -24.40 30.54
N GLU A 34 9.04 -25.38 29.96
CA GLU A 34 9.52 -26.31 28.94
C GLU A 34 10.04 -25.64 27.65
N ASN A 35 9.63 -24.40 27.37
CA ASN A 35 9.97 -23.68 26.14
C ASN A 35 10.86 -22.45 26.39
N ARG A 36 11.38 -22.25 27.61
CA ARG A 36 12.21 -21.09 27.97
C ARG A 36 13.53 -20.99 27.18
N GLY A 37 13.98 -22.08 26.55
CA GLY A 37 15.15 -22.10 25.66
C GLY A 37 14.84 -21.88 24.17
N LYS A 38 13.57 -21.65 23.79
CA LYS A 38 13.18 -21.39 22.40
C LYS A 38 13.08 -19.90 22.13
N ASP A 39 13.52 -19.48 20.95
CA ASP A 39 13.49 -18.09 20.53
C ASP A 39 12.07 -17.49 20.56
N THR A 40 11.95 -16.28 21.12
CA THR A 40 10.70 -15.50 21.20
C THR A 40 10.29 -14.88 19.87
N HIS A 41 11.06 -15.09 18.79
CA HIS A 41 10.91 -14.44 17.50
C HIS A 41 9.66 -14.84 16.70
N ASN A 42 8.94 -15.91 17.08
CA ASN A 42 7.77 -16.42 16.34
C ASN A 42 6.44 -16.41 17.12
N LEU A 43 6.27 -15.47 18.06
CA LEU A 43 5.08 -15.36 18.90
C LEU A 43 3.93 -14.55 18.27
N GLY A 44 3.95 -14.30 16.96
CA GLY A 44 2.84 -13.66 16.25
C GLY A 44 2.79 -12.12 16.29
N LYS A 45 3.79 -11.45 16.89
CA LYS A 45 3.86 -9.97 16.97
C LYS A 45 3.68 -9.28 15.62
N SER A 46 4.50 -9.65 14.64
CA SER A 46 4.42 -9.10 13.28
C SER A 46 3.14 -9.54 12.55
N LYS A 47 2.55 -10.68 12.93
CA LYS A 47 1.28 -11.16 12.35
C LYS A 47 0.08 -10.33 12.75
N LEU A 48 0.11 -9.73 13.94
CA LEU A 48 -0.89 -8.74 14.32
C LEU A 48 -0.80 -7.49 13.43
N CYS A 49 0.41 -7.02 13.10
CA CYS A 49 0.60 -5.89 12.19
C CYS A 49 0.10 -6.24 10.77
N ASP A 50 0.47 -7.41 10.25
CA ASP A 50 -0.04 -7.95 8.98
C ASP A 50 -1.58 -8.00 8.96
N LEU A 51 -2.20 -8.41 10.08
CA LEU A 51 -3.65 -8.51 10.22
C LEU A 51 -4.35 -7.15 10.26
N ILE A 52 -3.77 -6.17 10.95
CA ILE A 52 -4.27 -4.79 10.96
C ILE A 52 -4.20 -4.21 9.54
N ASP A 53 -3.07 -4.39 8.86
CA ASP A 53 -2.89 -3.93 7.48
C ASP A 53 -3.88 -4.61 6.53
N PHE A 54 -4.13 -5.91 6.72
CA PHE A 54 -5.23 -6.60 6.04
C PHE A 54 -6.58 -5.96 6.36
N CYS A 55 -6.94 -5.67 7.60
CA CYS A 55 -8.23 -5.03 7.87
C CYS A 55 -8.33 -3.61 7.27
N LEU A 56 -7.20 -2.92 7.11
CA LEU A 56 -7.07 -1.62 6.45
C LEU A 56 -6.90 -1.73 4.93
N LEU A 57 -7.44 -2.78 4.31
CA LEU A 57 -7.49 -2.98 2.86
C LEU A 57 -6.11 -3.14 2.19
N LYS A 58 -5.16 -3.86 2.82
CA LYS A 58 -4.00 -4.39 2.06
C LYS A 58 -4.49 -5.32 0.94
N LYS A 59 -3.94 -5.21 -0.27
CA LYS A 59 -4.29 -6.10 -1.38
C LYS A 59 -3.95 -7.56 -1.04
N LYS A 60 -4.76 -8.49 -1.55
CA LYS A 60 -4.52 -9.93 -1.37
C LYS A 60 -3.15 -10.31 -1.95
N ASN A 61 -2.35 -11.03 -1.18
CA ASN A 61 -1.06 -11.55 -1.60
C ASN A 61 -0.93 -13.02 -1.17
N LYS A 62 -0.55 -13.92 -2.08
CA LYS A 62 -0.39 -15.36 -1.80
C LYS A 62 0.61 -15.64 -0.67
N ASN A 63 1.60 -14.76 -0.46
CA ASN A 63 2.62 -14.90 0.58
C ASN A 63 2.16 -14.42 1.96
N HIS A 64 1.02 -13.72 2.05
CA HIS A 64 0.48 -13.29 3.32
C HIS A 64 -0.01 -14.50 4.14
N PHE A 65 0.20 -14.48 5.46
CA PHE A 65 -0.02 -15.66 6.31
C PHE A 65 -1.45 -16.21 6.27
N LEU A 66 -2.45 -15.33 6.13
CA LEU A 66 -3.87 -15.70 5.98
C LEU A 66 -4.12 -16.54 4.73
N PHE A 67 -3.48 -16.18 3.60
CA PHE A 67 -3.72 -16.84 2.32
C PHE A 67 -2.76 -18.01 2.06
N LYS A 68 -1.55 -17.96 2.63
CA LYS A 68 -0.62 -19.09 2.64
C LYS A 68 -1.19 -20.28 3.42
N ASN A 69 -1.97 -20.03 4.47
CA ASN A 69 -2.61 -21.05 5.30
C ASN A 69 -4.14 -20.97 5.20
N LEU A 70 -4.65 -20.87 3.96
CA LEU A 70 -6.06 -20.63 3.70
C LEU A 70 -6.96 -21.69 4.34
N ASN A 71 -6.55 -22.95 4.34
CA ASN A 71 -7.23 -24.06 5.01
C ASN A 71 -7.53 -23.82 6.51
N ILE A 72 -6.73 -23.00 7.18
CA ILE A 72 -6.93 -22.64 8.59
C ILE A 72 -7.77 -21.38 8.70
N PHE A 73 -7.49 -20.37 7.86
CA PHE A 73 -8.03 -19.03 8.02
C PHE A 73 -9.28 -18.72 7.18
N GLU A 74 -9.67 -19.57 6.23
CA GLU A 74 -10.77 -19.31 5.29
C GLU A 74 -12.09 -18.92 5.98
N SER A 75 -12.39 -19.57 7.10
CA SER A 75 -13.61 -19.32 7.90
C SER A 75 -13.50 -18.14 8.87
N PHE A 76 -12.38 -17.42 8.90
CA PHE A 76 -12.23 -16.22 9.71
C PHE A 76 -12.81 -15.00 9.00
N VAL A 77 -13.53 -14.20 9.80
CA VAL A 77 -13.93 -12.85 9.48
C VAL A 77 -13.33 -11.95 10.56
N PHE A 78 -12.57 -10.95 10.13
CA PHE A 78 -11.94 -9.99 11.03
C PHE A 78 -12.68 -8.66 10.99
N TYR A 79 -12.65 -7.99 12.14
CA TYR A 79 -13.32 -6.74 12.38
C TYR A 79 -12.32 -5.78 12.99
N LEU A 80 -12.15 -4.61 12.37
CA LEU A 80 -11.29 -3.55 12.87
C LEU A 80 -12.12 -2.29 13.12
N GLU A 81 -12.20 -1.89 14.37
CA GLU A 81 -12.79 -0.64 14.82
C GLU A 81 -11.73 0.45 14.85
N VAL A 82 -12.03 1.58 14.21
CA VAL A 82 -11.17 2.76 14.11
C VAL A 82 -11.95 3.98 14.58
N ALA A 83 -11.38 4.74 15.51
CA ALA A 83 -11.90 6.03 15.93
C ALA A 83 -11.67 7.08 14.82
N LEU A 84 -12.70 7.85 14.50
CA LEU A 84 -12.67 8.86 13.44
C LEU A 84 -12.24 10.24 13.98
N ASN A 85 -11.69 11.08 13.10
CA ASN A 85 -11.33 12.46 13.47
C ASN A 85 -12.57 13.32 13.75
N SER A 86 -13.69 13.02 13.08
CA SER A 86 -14.99 13.68 13.26
C SER A 86 -15.71 13.32 14.57
N GLY A 87 -15.15 12.43 15.38
CA GLY A 87 -15.88 11.75 16.45
C GLY A 87 -16.54 10.46 15.97
N GLY A 88 -16.97 9.63 16.93
CA GLY A 88 -17.49 8.29 16.66
C GLY A 88 -16.43 7.31 16.14
N TYR A 89 -16.90 6.22 15.57
CA TYR A 89 -16.11 5.07 15.15
C TYR A 89 -16.63 4.51 13.84
N VAL A 90 -15.75 3.80 13.14
CA VAL A 90 -16.09 2.94 12.03
C VAL A 90 -15.56 1.54 12.31
N THR A 91 -16.37 0.52 12.06
CA THR A 91 -15.93 -0.88 12.04
C THR A 91 -15.86 -1.38 10.62
N ILE A 92 -14.72 -2.00 10.28
CA ILE A 92 -14.44 -2.61 8.98
C ILE A 92 -14.52 -4.12 9.15
N ARG A 93 -15.44 -4.77 8.44
CA ARG A 93 -15.57 -6.23 8.36
C ARG A 93 -14.90 -6.75 7.10
N ARG A 94 -13.93 -7.65 7.27
CA ARG A 94 -13.20 -8.27 6.16
C ARG A 94 -13.08 -9.78 6.33
N SER A 95 -13.69 -10.53 5.41
CA SER A 95 -13.60 -11.99 5.37
C SER A 95 -12.32 -12.47 4.69
N VAL A 96 -11.74 -13.58 5.16
CA VAL A 96 -10.61 -14.22 4.48
C VAL A 96 -11.06 -14.94 3.20
N SER A 97 -12.25 -15.55 3.18
CA SER A 97 -12.80 -16.24 2.01
C SER A 97 -13.17 -15.26 0.88
N SER A 98 -13.67 -14.07 1.24
CA SER A 98 -14.08 -13.01 0.30
C SER A 98 -13.37 -11.68 0.59
N PRO A 99 -12.04 -11.59 0.39
CA PRO A 99 -11.24 -10.45 0.88
C PRO A 99 -11.42 -9.16 0.08
N THR A 100 -12.14 -9.19 -1.05
CA THR A 100 -12.46 -8.05 -1.90
C THR A 100 -13.86 -7.48 -1.67
N LYS A 101 -14.67 -8.14 -0.82
CA LYS A 101 -15.98 -7.67 -0.36
C LYS A 101 -15.86 -7.18 1.07
N ILE A 102 -15.95 -5.87 1.28
CA ILE A 102 -15.76 -5.24 2.59
C ILE A 102 -17.11 -4.70 3.06
N SER A 103 -17.46 -4.94 4.32
CA SER A 103 -18.59 -4.23 4.92
C SER A 103 -18.11 -3.17 5.91
N ILE A 104 -18.77 -2.03 5.94
CA ILE A 104 -18.41 -0.88 6.77
C ILE A 104 -19.65 -0.41 7.52
N ILE A 105 -19.52 -0.16 8.83
CA ILE A 105 -20.58 0.39 9.68
C ILE A 105 -20.01 1.48 10.57
N LYS A 106 -20.73 2.60 10.70
CA LYS A 106 -20.42 3.70 11.61
C LYS A 106 -21.21 3.54 12.90
N HIS A 107 -20.64 3.98 14.00
CA HIS A 107 -21.28 3.92 15.30
C HIS A 107 -20.64 4.90 16.28
N GLU A 108 -21.38 5.27 17.32
CA GLU A 108 -20.95 6.32 18.26
C GLU A 108 -20.17 5.78 19.47
N GLN A 109 -20.47 4.56 19.91
CA GLN A 109 -19.92 3.98 21.12
C GLN A 109 -18.71 3.11 20.81
N LYS A 110 -17.64 3.21 21.59
CA LYS A 110 -16.47 2.33 21.41
C LYS A 110 -16.73 0.87 21.76
N HIS A 111 -15.90 0.00 21.20
CA HIS A 111 -15.78 -1.42 21.52
C HIS A 111 -17.01 -2.28 21.22
N GLN A 112 -17.84 -1.87 20.27
CA GLN A 112 -19.03 -2.64 19.87
C GLN A 112 -18.64 -4.01 19.31
N ASP A 113 -19.59 -4.93 19.33
CA ASP A 113 -19.46 -6.23 18.69
C ASP A 113 -20.51 -6.36 17.59
N PHE A 114 -20.04 -6.74 16.41
CA PHE A 114 -20.85 -6.86 15.20
C PHE A 114 -20.64 -8.23 14.53
N THR A 115 -20.17 -9.24 15.29
CA THR A 115 -20.03 -10.60 14.75
C THR A 115 -21.35 -11.19 14.29
N ASP A 116 -22.42 -10.91 15.04
CA ASP A 116 -23.74 -11.52 14.85
C ASP A 116 -24.69 -10.64 14.01
N LEU A 117 -24.25 -9.43 13.63
CA LEU A 117 -25.02 -8.50 12.81
C LEU A 117 -25.11 -9.02 11.37
N ALA A 118 -26.32 -9.07 10.80
CA ALA A 118 -26.50 -9.54 9.44
C ALA A 118 -25.83 -8.57 8.46
N VAL A 119 -25.26 -9.10 7.38
CA VAL A 119 -24.50 -8.29 6.41
C VAL A 119 -25.36 -7.16 5.81
N SER A 120 -26.66 -7.36 5.65
CA SER A 120 -27.62 -6.37 5.15
C SER A 120 -27.84 -5.18 6.07
N GLU A 121 -27.53 -5.30 7.36
CA GLU A 121 -27.70 -4.24 8.36
C GLU A 121 -26.47 -3.32 8.46
N TRP A 122 -25.42 -3.60 7.69
CA TRP A 122 -24.25 -2.72 7.61
C TRP A 122 -24.59 -1.51 6.75
N ASP A 123 -24.14 -0.32 7.16
CA ASP A 123 -24.33 0.92 6.37
C ASP A 123 -23.85 0.77 4.92
N TYR A 124 -22.74 0.05 4.74
CA TYR A 124 -22.20 -0.29 3.44
C TYR A 124 -21.89 -1.79 3.37
N PRO A 125 -22.81 -2.61 2.83
CA PRO A 125 -22.65 -4.06 2.78
C PRO A 125 -21.87 -4.51 1.53
N GLU A 126 -20.90 -5.41 1.72
CA GLU A 126 -20.14 -6.07 0.64
C GLU A 126 -19.62 -5.14 -0.48
N LEU A 127 -19.16 -3.93 -0.11
CA LEU A 127 -18.61 -2.99 -1.07
C LEU A 127 -17.41 -3.62 -1.83
N PRO A 128 -17.30 -3.36 -3.15
CA PRO A 128 -16.10 -3.70 -3.90
C PRO A 128 -14.86 -3.02 -3.32
N PHE A 129 -13.71 -3.67 -3.49
CA PHE A 129 -12.44 -3.24 -2.88
C PHE A 129 -12.07 -1.77 -3.12
N GLU A 130 -12.11 -1.29 -4.37
CA GLU A 130 -11.73 0.10 -4.68
C GLU A 130 -12.75 1.12 -4.10
N ARG A 131 -14.06 0.84 -4.19
CA ARG A 131 -15.10 1.68 -3.55
C ARG A 131 -14.97 1.70 -2.03
N SER A 132 -14.57 0.58 -1.43
CA SER A 132 -14.32 0.49 0.01
C SER A 132 -13.12 1.34 0.42
N LYS A 133 -12.10 1.39 -0.44
CA LYS A 133 -10.92 2.24 -0.22
C LYS A 133 -11.29 3.71 -0.27
N GLU A 134 -12.07 4.14 -1.27
CA GLU A 134 -12.58 5.51 -1.38
C GLU A 134 -13.47 5.89 -0.18
N CYS A 135 -14.37 4.98 0.23
CA CYS A 135 -15.23 5.17 1.40
C CYS A 135 -14.41 5.38 2.67
N LEU A 136 -13.41 4.53 2.94
CA LEU A 136 -12.57 4.68 4.12
C LEU A 136 -11.67 5.91 4.07
N ASP A 137 -11.17 6.28 2.90
CA ASP A 137 -10.40 7.52 2.71
C ASP A 137 -11.22 8.75 3.12
N ALA A 138 -12.47 8.82 2.66
CA ALA A 138 -13.41 9.88 3.02
C ALA A 138 -13.78 9.86 4.51
N LEU A 139 -13.95 8.68 5.13
CA LEU A 139 -14.27 8.57 6.55
C LEU A 139 -13.10 8.92 7.47
N PHE A 140 -11.88 8.52 7.10
CA PHE A 140 -10.69 8.81 7.89
C PHE A 140 -10.32 10.29 7.83
N ASP A 141 -10.67 10.97 6.74
CA ASP A 141 -10.46 12.41 6.52
C ASP A 141 -9.05 12.86 6.91
N LEU A 142 -8.06 12.29 6.23
CA LEU A 142 -6.66 12.63 6.43
C LEU A 142 -6.27 13.86 5.60
N SER A 143 -6.92 14.99 5.87
CA SER A 143 -6.75 16.24 5.12
C SER A 143 -5.31 16.76 5.07
N VAL A 144 -4.47 16.41 6.05
CA VAL A 144 -3.04 16.77 6.10
C VAL A 144 -2.25 16.16 4.93
N ILE A 145 -2.64 14.99 4.43
CA ILE A 145 -1.97 14.30 3.31
C ILE A 145 -2.74 14.43 1.99
N LYS A 146 -3.66 15.39 1.91
CA LYS A 146 -4.56 15.60 0.75
C LYS A 146 -3.74 15.69 -0.54
N ARG A 147 -3.85 14.64 -1.36
CA ARG A 147 -3.22 14.31 -2.67
C ARG A 147 -2.90 12.81 -2.72
N TRP A 148 -2.65 12.22 -1.55
CA TRP A 148 -2.51 10.78 -1.37
C TRP A 148 -3.69 10.23 -0.58
N ASP A 149 -3.93 8.94 -0.77
CA ASP A 149 -4.91 8.20 0.02
C ASP A 149 -4.33 7.79 1.39
N TYR A 150 -5.21 7.37 2.30
CA TYR A 150 -4.83 6.86 3.61
C TYR A 150 -3.91 5.64 3.51
N ARG A 151 -3.99 4.84 2.43
CA ARG A 151 -3.13 3.67 2.20
C ARG A 151 -1.68 4.07 2.02
N THR A 152 -1.40 5.23 1.42
CA THR A 152 -0.06 5.79 1.28
C THR A 152 0.51 6.13 2.65
N ALA A 153 -0.27 6.76 3.51
CA ALA A 153 0.15 7.07 4.88
C ALA A 153 0.34 5.82 5.75
N LEU A 154 -0.54 4.83 5.62
CA LEU A 154 -0.39 3.54 6.29
C LEU A 154 0.86 2.81 5.80
N GLY A 155 1.13 2.83 4.49
CA GLY A 155 2.35 2.26 3.93
C GLY A 155 3.59 2.85 4.58
N TYR A 156 3.62 4.17 4.81
CA TYR A 156 4.73 4.81 5.52
C TYR A 156 4.81 4.48 7.02
N SER A 157 3.65 4.37 7.68
CA SER A 157 3.54 4.27 9.14
C SER A 157 3.70 2.83 9.65
N LEU A 158 3.31 1.83 8.86
CA LEU A 158 3.44 0.42 9.19
C LEU A 158 4.85 -0.06 8.83
N ARG A 159 5.75 -0.04 9.81
CA ARG A 159 7.15 -0.42 9.64
C ARG A 159 7.45 -1.82 10.14
N GLY A 160 8.10 -2.61 9.30
CA GLY A 160 8.77 -3.84 9.70
C GLY A 160 10.11 -3.55 10.38
N GLN A 161 10.80 -4.60 10.83
CA GLN A 161 12.10 -4.48 11.49
C GLN A 161 13.16 -3.86 10.57
N ASP A 162 13.20 -4.29 9.30
CA ASP A 162 14.18 -3.81 8.31
C ASP A 162 13.96 -2.32 7.94
N ASP A 163 12.73 -1.82 8.05
CA ASP A 163 12.33 -0.46 7.69
C ASP A 163 12.87 0.61 8.66
N TYR A 164 13.52 0.20 9.75
CA TYR A 164 14.24 1.10 10.65
C TYR A 164 15.69 1.32 10.25
N THR A 165 16.19 0.62 9.22
CA THR A 165 17.55 0.80 8.70
C THR A 165 17.70 2.13 7.96
N ASP A 166 16.66 2.56 7.24
CA ASP A 166 16.58 3.86 6.57
C ASP A 166 15.31 4.59 7.04
N VAL A 167 15.50 5.71 7.71
CA VAL A 167 14.41 6.48 8.33
C VAL A 167 13.40 6.97 7.29
N PHE A 168 13.81 7.26 6.07
CA PHE A 168 12.92 7.83 5.05
C PHE A 168 12.51 6.83 3.97
N ARG A 169 13.34 5.82 3.72
CA ARG A 169 13.09 4.82 2.68
C ARG A 169 12.58 3.51 3.27
N LEU A 170 11.31 3.22 3.04
CA LEU A 170 10.79 1.88 3.33
C LEU A 170 11.17 0.88 2.25
N LYS A 171 11.30 -0.38 2.66
CA LYS A 171 11.51 -1.52 1.77
C LYS A 171 10.31 -1.71 0.83
N ASP A 172 9.11 -1.34 1.24
CA ASP A 172 7.93 -1.40 0.36
C ASP A 172 7.89 -0.28 -0.70
N PHE A 173 8.71 0.77 -0.53
CA PHE A 173 8.90 1.85 -1.51
C PHE A 173 10.09 1.59 -2.47
N ILE A 174 10.32 0.32 -2.82
CA ILE A 174 11.32 -0.09 -3.84
C ILE A 174 10.99 0.41 -5.26
N GLY A 175 9.81 1.02 -5.46
CA GLY A 175 9.44 1.65 -6.73
C GLY A 175 10.16 2.97 -7.05
N LYS A 176 9.75 3.62 -8.15
CA LYS A 176 10.29 4.92 -8.58
C LYS A 176 10.17 5.96 -7.46
N HIS A 177 11.20 6.79 -7.32
CA HIS A 177 11.28 7.84 -6.30
C HIS A 177 10.05 8.76 -6.23
N ILE A 178 9.41 9.00 -7.38
CA ILE A 178 8.19 9.80 -7.52
C ILE A 178 7.03 9.33 -6.63
N PHE A 179 6.96 8.03 -6.29
CA PHE A 179 5.81 7.49 -5.55
C PHE A 179 5.88 7.75 -4.04
N TRP A 180 7.04 8.12 -3.49
CA TRP A 180 7.20 8.27 -2.05
C TRP A 180 7.94 9.54 -1.62
N LYS A 181 8.94 10.00 -2.38
CA LYS A 181 9.69 11.22 -2.00
C LYS A 181 8.80 12.46 -1.95
N PRO A 182 7.88 12.69 -2.90
CA PRO A 182 6.96 13.83 -2.80
C PRO A 182 6.02 13.75 -1.59
N TYR A 183 5.60 12.54 -1.19
CA TYR A 183 4.79 12.33 0.01
C TYR A 183 5.58 12.73 1.28
N ILE A 184 6.83 12.27 1.41
CA ILE A 184 7.69 12.65 2.54
C ILE A 184 8.00 14.15 2.52
N GLY A 185 8.31 14.71 1.35
CA GLY A 185 8.55 16.14 1.21
C GLY A 185 7.33 16.97 1.63
N HIS A 186 6.13 16.55 1.25
CA HIS A 186 4.88 17.18 1.69
C HIS A 186 4.72 17.15 3.21
N LEU A 187 4.99 16.01 3.86
CA LEU A 187 4.97 15.90 5.32
C LEU A 187 5.99 16.81 6.01
N LEU A 188 7.13 17.07 5.35
CA LEU A 188 8.16 17.99 5.83
C LEU A 188 7.85 19.47 5.51
N GLY A 189 6.72 19.76 4.86
CA GLY A 189 6.27 21.12 4.55
C GLY A 189 6.72 21.66 3.19
N PHE A 190 7.30 20.82 2.33
CA PHE A 190 7.64 21.22 0.95
C PHE A 190 6.41 21.26 0.05
N ASP A 191 6.46 22.08 -1.00
CA ASP A 191 5.43 22.10 -2.04
C ASP A 191 5.44 20.78 -2.84
N SER A 192 4.43 19.96 -2.55
CA SER A 192 4.20 18.68 -3.20
C SER A 192 4.04 18.76 -4.72
N VAL A 193 3.46 19.83 -5.26
CA VAL A 193 3.23 20.00 -6.71
C VAL A 193 4.56 20.14 -7.43
N ASN A 194 5.42 21.02 -6.91
CA ASN A 194 6.74 21.26 -7.48
C ASN A 194 7.62 20.01 -7.36
N LEU A 195 7.53 19.28 -6.24
CA LEU A 195 8.26 18.02 -6.07
C LEU A 195 7.82 16.96 -7.07
N ILE A 196 6.52 16.74 -7.25
CA ILE A 196 5.99 15.77 -8.23
C ILE A 196 6.47 16.17 -9.63
N ARG A 197 6.26 17.42 -10.02
CA ARG A 197 6.66 17.94 -11.33
C ARG A 197 8.15 17.78 -11.60
N ASN A 198 9.00 18.03 -10.60
CA ASN A 198 10.44 17.84 -10.72
C ASN A 198 10.80 16.38 -11.03
N TYR A 199 10.16 15.42 -10.36
CA TYR A 199 10.38 14.00 -10.63
C TYR A 199 9.82 13.56 -11.98
N GLU A 200 8.66 14.08 -12.40
CA GLU A 200 8.07 13.81 -13.73
C GLU A 200 8.98 14.31 -14.84
N LEU A 201 9.44 15.57 -14.77
CA LEU A 201 10.36 16.15 -15.74
C LEU A 201 11.70 15.39 -15.79
N SER A 202 12.21 14.95 -14.64
CA SER A 202 13.43 14.15 -14.59
C SER A 202 13.26 12.80 -15.31
N ASP A 203 12.14 12.11 -15.10
CA ASP A 203 11.81 10.83 -15.78
C ASP A 203 11.59 11.04 -17.29
N GLU A 204 10.99 12.16 -17.70
CA GLU A 204 10.83 12.54 -19.11
C GLU A 204 12.18 12.81 -19.79
N ILE A 205 13.08 13.56 -19.14
CA ILE A 205 14.44 13.81 -19.64
C ILE A 205 15.18 12.48 -19.83
N GLU A 206 15.09 11.56 -18.87
CA GLU A 206 15.77 10.26 -18.96
C GLU A 206 15.20 9.40 -20.11
N LYS A 207 13.88 9.33 -20.26
CA LYS A 207 13.25 8.64 -21.39
C LYS A 207 13.62 9.25 -22.74
N ASN A 208 13.66 10.57 -22.84
CA ASN A 208 14.02 11.24 -24.08
C ASN A 208 15.49 11.01 -24.44
N LYS A 209 16.40 10.97 -23.46
CA LYS A 209 17.80 10.56 -23.67
C LYS A 209 17.92 9.12 -24.15
N GLN A 210 17.16 8.19 -23.58
CA GLN A 210 17.14 6.79 -24.02
C GLN A 210 16.65 6.67 -25.47
N LYS A 211 15.53 7.33 -25.82
CA LYS A 211 15.02 7.38 -27.20
C LYS A 211 16.03 7.97 -28.17
N LEU A 212 16.72 9.05 -27.79
CA LEU A 212 17.74 9.66 -28.61
C LEU A 212 18.89 8.68 -28.87
N SER A 213 19.36 7.97 -27.84
CA SER A 213 20.38 6.92 -27.97
C SER A 213 19.94 5.79 -28.91
N GLU A 214 18.70 5.30 -28.76
CA GLU A 214 18.15 4.25 -29.64
C GLU A 214 18.01 4.73 -31.10
N LEU A 215 17.65 5.99 -31.31
CA LEU A 215 17.56 6.60 -32.64
C LEU A 215 18.96 6.73 -33.27
N ILE A 216 19.95 7.20 -32.52
CA ILE A 216 21.36 7.28 -32.98
C ILE A 216 21.86 5.88 -33.37
N GLU A 217 21.60 4.85 -32.56
CA GLU A 217 21.99 3.47 -32.89
C GLU A 217 21.30 2.94 -34.15
N LYS A 218 20.01 3.25 -34.36
CA LYS A 218 19.24 2.82 -35.55
C LYS A 218 19.65 3.53 -36.83
N VAL A 219 19.98 4.81 -36.74
CA VAL A 219 20.49 5.60 -37.86
C VAL A 219 21.93 5.21 -38.18
N GLY A 220 22.63 4.58 -37.24
CA GLY A 220 24.04 4.25 -37.33
C GLY A 220 24.89 5.43 -36.87
N ASN A 221 26.01 5.15 -36.20
CA ASN A 221 27.03 6.16 -35.92
C ASN A 221 27.69 6.60 -37.24
N PHE A 222 27.02 7.44 -38.01
CA PHE A 222 27.66 8.19 -39.07
C PHE A 222 28.41 9.35 -38.41
N VAL A 223 29.69 9.09 -38.12
CA VAL A 223 30.65 10.12 -37.78
C VAL A 223 31.04 10.80 -39.09
N GLY A 224 30.31 11.86 -39.45
CA GLY A 224 30.49 12.64 -40.67
C GLY A 224 29.45 13.76 -40.76
N ASP A 225 29.77 14.83 -41.48
CA ASP A 225 28.91 16.02 -41.62
C ASP A 225 27.52 15.60 -42.11
N GLU A 226 26.45 16.04 -41.43
CA GLU A 226 25.07 15.59 -41.68
C GLU A 226 24.65 15.77 -43.16
N GLU A 227 25.23 16.77 -43.82
CA GLU A 227 25.00 17.10 -45.23
C GLU A 227 25.56 16.04 -46.19
N GLU A 228 26.73 15.47 -45.89
CA GLU A 228 27.42 14.50 -46.75
C GLU A 228 26.64 13.17 -46.78
N VAL A 229 26.16 12.73 -45.61
CA VAL A 229 25.38 11.49 -45.45
C VAL A 229 24.02 11.58 -46.17
N LEU A 230 23.34 12.73 -46.08
CA LEU A 230 22.07 12.96 -46.77
C LEU A 230 22.24 12.98 -48.29
N THR A 231 23.36 13.52 -48.76
CA THR A 231 23.67 13.59 -50.20
C THR A 231 23.95 12.20 -50.77
N ASP A 232 24.72 11.38 -50.07
CA ASP A 232 25.03 10.00 -50.48
C ASP A 232 23.77 9.12 -50.55
N LEU A 233 22.86 9.26 -49.59
CA LEU A 233 21.56 8.56 -49.60
C LEU A 233 20.67 8.98 -50.77
N LEU A 234 20.69 10.26 -51.13
CA LEU A 234 19.95 10.78 -52.29
C LEU A 234 20.48 10.20 -53.60
N ILE A 235 21.81 10.07 -53.72
CA ILE A 235 22.48 9.49 -54.89
C ILE A 235 22.12 8.01 -55.05
N ILE A 236 22.16 7.23 -53.96
CA ILE A 236 21.79 5.80 -53.99
C ILE A 236 20.32 5.64 -54.41
N LYS A 237 19.42 6.47 -53.89
CA LYS A 237 17.99 6.43 -54.24
C LYS A 237 17.70 6.85 -55.66
N GLN A 238 18.46 7.78 -56.23
CA GLN A 238 18.35 8.16 -57.63
C GLN A 238 18.84 7.03 -58.55
N ALA A 239 19.95 6.37 -58.21
CA ALA A 239 20.45 5.24 -58.97
C ALA A 239 19.46 4.05 -59.00
N GLU A 240 18.78 3.77 -57.89
CA GLU A 240 17.70 2.77 -57.83
C GLU A 240 16.47 3.15 -58.67
N PHE A 241 16.24 4.43 -58.92
CA PHE A 241 15.12 4.93 -59.73
C PHE A 241 15.44 4.93 -61.22
N ASP A 242 16.70 5.13 -61.60
CA ASP A 242 17.19 5.12 -62.98
C ASP A 242 17.41 3.69 -63.53
N GLU A 243 17.39 2.66 -62.68
CA GLU A 243 17.41 1.23 -63.07
C GLU A 243 16.01 0.65 -63.39
N PHE A 244 14.95 1.48 -63.37
CA PHE A 244 13.58 1.14 -63.78
C PHE A 244 13.14 1.84 -65.08
#